data_AF-A0A9E0LTS6-F1
#
_entry.id   AF-A0A9E0LTS6-F1
#
_cell.length_a   1.000
_cell.length_b   1.000
_cell.length_c   1.000
_cell.angle_alpha   90.00
_cell.angle_beta   90.00
_cell.angle_gamma   90.00
#
_symmetry.space_group_name_H-M   'P 1'
#
loop_
_entity.id
_entity.type
_entity.pdbx_description
1 polymer ?
#
loop_
_entity_poly.entity_id
_entity_poly.type
_entity_poly.pdbx_seq_one_letter_code
_entity_poly.pdbx_strand_id
1 'polypeptide(L)'
;MQNPKQEENIHAAPTALPILYTDTILMNVNEDGVIIDICQKGVVQNQIQIVTRVGMSKNHAKKFVKKLSEILALTSSRPDSTTDN
;
A
#
# COMPACT_ATOMS: atom_id res chain seq x y z
N MET A 1 -12.50 28.56 16.18
CA MET A 1 -11.47 28.75 15.14
C MET A 1 -11.06 27.36 14.66
N GLN A 2 -11.40 26.99 13.41
CA GLN A 2 -11.07 25.69 12.84
C GLN A 2 -9.65 25.72 12.26
N ASN A 3 -8.83 24.72 12.57
CA ASN A 3 -7.46 24.61 12.09
C ASN A 3 -7.48 24.18 10.61
N PRO A 4 -6.80 24.89 9.69
CA PRO A 4 -6.82 24.54 8.27
C PRO A 4 -6.17 23.17 8.06
N LYS A 5 -6.85 22.27 7.33
CA LYS A 5 -6.28 21.00 6.86
C LYS A 5 -5.07 21.32 5.98
N GLN A 6 -3.88 21.01 6.45
CA GLN A 6 -2.69 21.00 5.60
C GLN A 6 -2.87 19.92 4.53
N GLU A 7 -2.95 20.34 3.27
CA GLU A 7 -2.87 19.45 2.13
C GLU A 7 -1.42 18.95 2.03
N GLU A 8 -1.22 17.65 2.24
CA GLU A 8 0.10 17.03 2.12
C GLU A 8 0.50 17.02 0.63
N ASN A 9 1.53 17.78 0.29
CA ASN A 9 2.08 17.83 -1.06
C ASN A 9 2.95 16.58 -1.29
N ILE A 10 2.38 15.56 -1.92
CA ILE A 10 3.04 14.27 -2.17
C ILE A 10 3.99 14.44 -3.36
N HIS A 11 5.26 14.68 -3.07
CA HIS A 11 6.33 14.67 -4.07
C HIS A 11 6.88 13.25 -4.27
N ALA A 12 6.57 12.63 -5.40
CA ALA A 12 7.27 11.43 -5.85
C ALA A 12 8.68 11.82 -6.35
N ALA A 13 9.71 11.08 -5.95
CA ALA A 13 11.08 11.33 -6.42
C ALA A 13 11.17 11.18 -7.95
N PRO A 14 11.88 12.06 -8.68
CA PRO A 14 11.87 12.14 -10.15
C PRO A 14 12.67 11.04 -10.86
N THR A 15 13.40 10.19 -10.12
CA THR A 15 14.13 9.07 -10.70
C THR A 15 13.15 7.92 -10.93
N ALA A 16 12.66 7.82 -12.17
CA ALA A 16 11.81 6.77 -12.73
C ALA A 16 11.53 5.62 -11.75
N LEU A 17 10.48 5.75 -10.94
CA LEU A 17 10.02 4.65 -10.12
C LEU A 17 9.64 3.54 -11.10
N PRO A 18 10.35 2.38 -11.12
CA PRO A 18 9.93 1.29 -11.98
C PRO A 18 8.47 0.98 -11.67
N ILE A 19 7.67 0.70 -12.69
CA ILE A 19 6.31 0.21 -12.47
C ILE A 19 6.47 -1.19 -11.88
N LEU A 20 6.39 -1.26 -10.56
CA LEU A 20 6.57 -2.50 -9.83
C LEU A 20 5.23 -3.21 -9.74
N TYR A 21 5.09 -4.29 -10.50
CA TYR A 21 4.00 -5.22 -10.32
C TYR A 21 4.25 -6.03 -9.06
N THR A 22 3.23 -6.13 -8.21
CA THR A 22 3.31 -6.93 -6.99
C THR A 22 2.68 -8.28 -7.24
N ASP A 23 3.47 -9.35 -7.08
CA ASP A 23 2.95 -10.71 -7.08
C ASP A 23 2.66 -11.19 -5.65
N THR A 24 3.55 -10.83 -4.72
CA THR A 24 3.52 -11.30 -3.33
C THR A 24 3.88 -10.16 -2.40
N ILE A 25 3.17 -10.05 -1.28
CA ILE A 25 3.55 -9.19 -0.15
C ILE A 25 3.94 -10.08 1.02
N LEU A 26 5.14 -9.91 1.55
CA LEU A 26 5.59 -10.55 2.78
C LEU A 26 5.56 -9.51 3.90
N MET A 27 4.98 -9.87 5.04
CA MET A 27 4.88 -8.98 6.20
C MET A 27 5.49 -9.64 7.41
N ASN A 28 6.39 -8.92 8.09
CA ASN A 28 6.94 -9.33 9.37
C ASN A 28 6.60 -8.28 10.43
N VAL A 29 6.15 -8.74 11.59
CA VAL A 29 5.79 -7.89 12.73
C VAL A 29 6.59 -8.36 13.94
N ASN A 30 7.34 -7.45 14.55
CA ASN A 30 8.12 -7.74 15.75
C ASN A 30 7.83 -6.72 16.86
N GLU A 31 8.64 -6.69 17.93
CA GLU A 31 8.43 -5.77 19.04
C GLU A 31 8.55 -4.29 18.62
N ASP A 32 9.46 -4.00 17.71
CA ASP A 32 9.83 -2.64 17.27
C ASP A 32 8.89 -2.08 16.19
N GLY A 33 8.34 -2.92 15.33
CA GLY A 33 7.58 -2.43 14.19
C GLY A 33 7.08 -3.50 13.23
N VAL A 34 6.78 -3.04 12.02
CA VAL A 34 6.29 -3.82 10.90
C VAL A 34 7.17 -3.55 9.69
N ILE A 35 7.57 -4.62 9.00
CA ILE A 35 8.25 -4.56 7.71
C ILE A 35 7.32 -5.20 6.69
N ILE A 36 7.08 -4.49 5.60
CA ILE A 36 6.31 -4.95 4.44
C ILE A 36 7.27 -5.01 3.26
N ASP A 37 7.49 -6.23 2.76
CA ASP A 37 8.25 -6.48 1.55
C ASP A 37 7.29 -6.71 0.40
N ILE A 38 7.36 -5.82 -0.58
CA ILE A 38 6.68 -5.92 -1.85
C ILE A 38 7.60 -6.70 -2.77
N CYS A 39 7.10 -7.82 -3.27
CA CYS A 39 7.88 -8.75 -4.05
C CYS A 39 7.27 -9.04 -5.41
N GLN A 40 8.14 -9.34 -6.36
CA GLN A 40 7.81 -9.77 -7.70
C GLN A 40 8.51 -11.11 -7.98
N LYS A 41 7.88 -12.00 -8.75
CA LYS A 41 8.54 -13.20 -9.25
C LYS A 41 9.59 -12.79 -10.28
N GLY A 42 10.84 -13.17 -10.05
CA GLY A 42 11.93 -12.96 -10.98
C GLY A 42 11.73 -13.76 -12.28
N VAL A 43 12.24 -13.22 -13.38
CA VAL A 43 12.18 -13.85 -14.72
C VAL A 43 13.02 -15.15 -14.77
N VAL A 44 14.04 -15.26 -13.92
CA VAL A 44 14.99 -16.38 -13.90
C VAL A 44 14.84 -17.13 -12.58
N GLN A 45 14.50 -18.41 -12.66
CA GLN A 45 14.51 -19.39 -11.56
C GLN A 45 13.69 -19.05 -10.31
N ASN A 46 12.35 -19.10 -10.35
CA ASN A 46 11.45 -19.26 -9.18
C ASN A 46 11.78 -18.45 -7.89
N GLN A 47 12.54 -17.37 -8.03
CA GLN A 47 13.08 -16.55 -6.96
C GLN A 47 12.17 -15.36 -6.81
N ILE A 48 11.82 -15.06 -5.57
CA ILE A 48 11.02 -13.90 -5.22
C ILE A 48 12.00 -12.74 -5.01
N GLN A 49 11.91 -11.72 -5.86
CA GLN A 49 12.72 -10.51 -5.74
C GLN A 49 11.94 -9.46 -4.95
N ILE A 50 12.57 -8.92 -3.89
CA ILE A 50 12.02 -7.77 -3.16
C ILE A 50 12.28 -6.54 -4.02
N VAL A 51 11.21 -5.88 -4.43
CA VAL A 51 11.27 -4.67 -5.27
C VAL A 51 11.08 -3.40 -4.45
N THR A 52 10.43 -3.50 -3.28
CA THR A 52 10.30 -2.39 -2.32
C THR A 52 10.15 -2.95 -0.92
N ARG A 53 10.78 -2.29 0.06
CA ARG A 53 10.64 -2.59 1.49
C ARG A 53 10.16 -1.34 2.21
N VAL A 54 9.08 -1.47 2.97
CA VAL A 54 8.52 -0.39 3.79
C VAL A 54 8.58 -0.81 5.26
N GLY A 55 9.36 -0.06 6.05
CA GLY A 55 9.43 -0.22 7.51
C GLY A 55 8.58 0.85 8.20
N MET A 56 7.83 0.44 9.22
CA MET A 56 6.99 1.36 10.00
C MET A 56 6.91 0.95 11.47
N SER A 57 6.76 1.92 12.36
CA SER A 57 6.44 1.62 13.77
C SER A 57 5.05 0.99 13.90
N LYS A 58 4.78 0.29 15.01
CA LYS A 58 3.45 -0.27 15.28
C LYS A 58 2.32 0.74 15.21
N ASN A 59 2.55 1.98 15.66
CA ASN A 59 1.54 3.03 15.63
C ASN A 59 1.24 3.46 14.18
N HIS A 60 2.27 3.63 13.36
CA HIS A 60 2.09 3.91 11.93
C HIS A 60 1.39 2.75 11.21
N ALA A 61 1.75 1.51 11.51
CA ALA A 61 1.07 0.33 10.96
C ALA A 61 -0.42 0.29 11.27
N LYS A 62 -0.82 0.60 12.52
CA LYS A 62 -2.24 0.67 12.91
C LYS A 62 -3.00 1.74 12.11
N LYS A 63 -2.42 2.92 11.93
CA LYS A 63 -3.02 4.00 11.12
C LYS A 63 -3.13 3.61 9.65
N PHE A 64 -2.09 2.97 9.11
CA PHE A 64 -2.05 2.45 7.74
C PHE A 64 -3.18 1.44 7.50
N VAL A 65 -3.29 0.40 8.34
CA VAL A 65 -4.34 -0.62 8.21
C VAL A 65 -5.73 -0.02 8.31
N LYS A 66 -5.95 0.91 9.25
CA LYS A 66 -7.25 1.60 9.39
C LYS A 66 -7.62 2.34 8.10
N LYS A 67 -6.70 3.13 7.55
CA LYS A 67 -6.96 3.90 6.33
C LYS A 67 -7.17 3.01 5.12
N LEU A 68 -6.38 1.94 5.00
CA LEU A 68 -6.54 0.96 3.93
C LEU A 68 -7.92 0.29 3.98
N SER A 69 -8.36 -0.14 5.18
CA SER A 69 -9.69 -0.73 5.38
C SER A 69 -10.83 0.23 5.02
N GLU A 70 -10.74 1.49 5.45
CA GLU A 70 -11.71 2.55 5.10
C GLU A 70 -11.82 2.74 3.59
N ILE A 71 -10.68 2.79 2.87
CA ILE A 71 -10.65 2.99 1.41
C ILE A 71 -11.28 1.78 0.69
N LEU A 72 -10.94 0.56 1.08
CA LEU A 72 -11.45 -0.66 0.44
C LEU A 72 -12.96 -0.84 0.64
N ALA A 73 -13.49 -0.43 1.80
CA ALA A 73 -14.93 -0.43 2.06
C ALA A 73 -15.69 0.54 1.13
N LEU A 74 -15.08 1.69 0.80
CA LEU A 74 -15.67 2.68 -0.11
C LEU A 74 -15.68 2.21 -1.57
N THR A 75 -14.69 1.42 -1.99
CA THR A 75 -14.64 0.90 -3.36
C THR A 75 -15.57 -0.29 -3.60
N SER A 76 -15.90 -1.03 -2.54
CA SER A 76 -16.76 -2.23 -2.62
C SER A 76 -18.25 -1.91 -2.63
N SER A 77 -18.63 -0.64 -2.42
CA SER A 77 -20.04 -0.21 -2.32
C SER A 77 -20.56 0.49 -3.58
N ARG A 78 -19.83 0.44 -4.70
CA ARG A 78 -20.36 0.86 -6.01
C ARG A 78 -21.26 -0.28 -6.53
N PRO A 79 -22.59 -0.14 -6.54
CA PRO A 79 -23.44 -1.14 -7.17
C PRO A 79 -23.17 -1.06 -8.67
N ASP A 80 -22.92 -2.19 -9.31
CA ASP A 80 -22.98 -2.28 -10.76
C ASP A 80 -24.37 -1.81 -11.18
N SER A 81 -24.44 -0.60 -11.75
CA SER A 81 -25.62 -0.13 -12.46
C SER A 81 -25.71 -0.88 -13.77
N THR A 82 -26.10 -2.15 -13.69
CA THR A 82 -26.57 -2.93 -14.84
C THR A 82 -28.01 -3.30 -14.54
N THR A 83 -28.89 -2.32 -14.70
CA THR A 83 -30.33 -2.52 -14.84
C THR A 83 -30.73 -1.95 -16.20
N ASP A 84 -31.34 -2.82 -17.00
CA ASP A 84 -32.21 -2.60 -18.16
C ASP A 84 -31.63 -2.14 -19.51
N ASN A 85 -31.52 -3.09 -20.45
CA ASN A 85 -32.57 -3.35 -21.45
C ASN A 85 -32.45 -4.75 -22.06
#